data_AF-A0A2E9MXC8-F1
#
_entry.id   AF-A0A2E9MXC8-F1
#
_cell.length_a   1.000
_cell.length_b   1.000
_cell.length_c   1.000
_cell.angle_alpha   90.00
_cell.angle_beta   90.00
_cell.angle_gamma   90.00
#
_symmetry.space_group_name_H-M   'P 1'
#
loop_
_entity.id
_entity.type
_entity.pdbx_description
1 polymer ?
#
loop_
_entity_poly.entity_id
_entity_poly.type
_entity_poly.pdbx_seq_one_letter_code
_entity_poly.pdbx_strand_id
1 'polypeptide(L)'
;MFKQLILILRSALFYAGYVLATLVMSLSFILLFHLMPPRRRHGFAAAWCNSILGWLRLSCGVNYEIAGTDNLLEQPAVYLSNHQSSWETLLFYSL
;
A
#
# COMPACT_ATOMS: atom_id res chain seq x y z
N MET A 1 29.11 1.84 -9.91
CA MET A 1 28.98 2.92 -8.90
C MET A 1 27.75 3.80 -9.13
N PHE A 2 27.60 4.48 -10.26
CA PHE A 2 26.47 5.41 -10.52
C PHE A 2 25.06 4.77 -10.45
N LYS A 3 24.87 3.58 -11.03
CA LYS A 3 23.58 2.85 -10.95
C LYS A 3 23.18 2.54 -9.50
N GLN A 4 24.13 2.13 -8.66
CA GLN A 4 23.85 1.85 -7.26
C GLN A 4 23.47 3.11 -6.49
N LEU A 5 24.15 4.24 -6.77
CA LEU A 5 23.77 5.52 -6.18
C LEU A 5 22.33 5.90 -6.51
N ILE A 6 21.90 5.73 -7.76
CA ILE A 6 20.50 5.98 -8.16
C ILE A 6 19.53 5.07 -7.40
N LEU A 7 19.83 3.78 -7.29
CA LEU A 7 18.98 2.84 -6.56
C LEU A 7 18.86 3.21 -5.07
N ILE A 8 19.98 3.61 -4.44
CA ILE A 8 20.00 4.08 -3.05
C ILE A 8 19.14 5.33 -2.90
N LEU A 9 19.26 6.31 -3.81
CA LEU A 9 18.45 7.53 -3.76
C LEU A 9 16.95 7.27 -3.94
N ARG A 10 16.57 6.39 -4.88
CA ARG A 10 15.16 5.98 -5.08
C ARG A 10 14.60 5.29 -3.84
N SER A 11 15.38 4.38 -3.25
CA SER A 11 15.00 3.68 -2.01
C SER A 11 14.90 4.64 -0.82
N ALA A 12 15.87 5.54 -0.64
CA ALA A 12 15.83 6.55 0.42
C ALA A 12 14.61 7.48 0.27
N LEU A 13 14.30 7.91 -0.95
CA LEU A 13 13.11 8.70 -1.26
C LEU A 13 11.82 7.94 -0.97
N PHE A 14 11.77 6.64 -1.31
CA PHE A 14 10.66 5.78 -0.96
C PHE A 14 10.44 5.74 0.56
N TYR A 15 11.48 5.39 1.33
CA TYR A 15 11.36 5.26 2.78
C TYR A 15 11.03 6.58 3.47
N ALA A 16 11.58 7.70 3.00
CA ALA A 16 11.24 9.02 3.52
C ALA A 16 9.74 9.32 3.36
N GLY A 17 9.20 9.11 2.15
CA GLY A 17 7.77 9.28 1.88
C GLY A 17 6.90 8.26 2.62
N TYR A 18 7.34 7.01 2.71
CA TYR A 18 6.66 5.94 3.46
C TYR A 18 6.51 6.32 4.94
N VAL A 19 7.59 6.72 5.59
CA VAL A 19 7.59 7.11 7.01
C VAL A 19 6.70 8.34 7.21
N LEU A 20 6.85 9.37 6.36
CA LEU A 20 6.05 10.58 6.46
C LEU A 20 4.55 10.30 6.30
N ALA A 21 4.16 9.55 5.27
CA ALA A 21 2.77 9.17 5.02
C ALA A 21 2.22 8.32 6.18
N THR A 22 3.00 7.37 6.67
CA THR A 22 2.62 6.52 7.81
C THR A 22 2.40 7.36 9.06
N LEU A 23 3.30 8.29 9.39
CA LEU A 23 3.16 9.16 10.56
C LEU A 23 1.91 10.04 10.45
N VAL A 24 1.74 10.76 9.34
CA VAL A 24 0.59 11.66 9.13
C VAL A 24 -0.72 10.89 9.17
N MET A 25 -0.80 9.75 8.45
CA MET A 25 -2.04 8.99 8.37
C MET A 25 -2.34 8.22 9.66
N SER A 26 -1.35 7.62 10.32
CA SER A 26 -1.59 6.91 11.59
C SER A 26 -2.02 7.87 12.71
N LEU A 27 -1.38 9.03 12.84
CA LEU A 27 -1.80 10.05 13.81
C LEU A 27 -3.22 10.53 13.51
N SER A 28 -3.52 10.84 12.25
CA SER A 28 -4.87 11.23 11.83
C SER A 28 -5.88 10.11 12.10
N PHE A 29 -5.52 8.85 11.86
CA PHE A 29 -6.39 7.70 12.11
C PHE A 29 -6.70 7.55 13.59
N ILE A 30 -5.69 7.64 14.46
CA ILE A 30 -5.85 7.52 15.92
C ILE A 30 -6.78 8.62 16.44
N LEU A 31 -6.56 9.86 16.01
CA LEU A 31 -7.38 11.01 16.43
C LEU A 31 -8.83 10.90 15.95
N LEU A 32 -9.03 10.42 14.72
CA LEU A 32 -10.35 10.35 14.09
C LEU A 32 -11.06 9.00 14.28
N PHE A 33 -10.42 8.02 14.91
CA PHE A 33 -10.89 6.63 14.97
C PHE A 33 -12.32 6.51 15.53
N HIS A 34 -12.57 7.22 16.63
CA HIS A 34 -13.87 7.21 17.32
C HIS A 34 -14.98 7.90 16.52
N LEU A 35 -14.61 8.82 15.62
CA LEU A 35 -15.55 9.55 14.77
C LEU A 35 -15.91 8.77 13.49
N MET A 36 -15.15 7.73 13.15
CA MET A 36 -15.35 6.96 11.92
C MET A 36 -16.12 5.66 12.17
N PRO A 37 -17.17 5.36 11.38
CA PRO A 37 -17.78 4.03 11.36
C PRO A 37 -16.81 2.99 10.76
N PRO A 38 -16.99 1.68 11.04
CA PRO A 38 -16.06 0.62 10.62
C PRO A 38 -15.68 0.65 9.12
N ARG A 39 -16.64 0.87 8.22
CA ARG A 39 -16.37 0.97 6.78
C ARG A 39 -15.41 2.10 6.42
N ARG A 40 -15.51 3.25 7.08
CA ARG A 40 -14.60 4.39 6.86
C ARG A 40 -13.21 4.13 7.44
N ARG A 41 -13.11 3.35 8.51
CA ARG A 41 -11.81 2.93 9.07
C ARG A 41 -11.05 2.06 8.08
N HIS A 42 -11.74 1.08 7.49
CA HIS A 42 -11.18 0.25 6.43
C HIS A 42 -10.75 1.10 5.23
N GLY A 43 -11.64 1.97 4.72
CA GLY A 43 -11.33 2.87 3.61
C GLY A 43 -10.14 3.79 3.88
N PHE A 44 -9.97 4.27 5.12
CA PHE A 44 -8.81 5.09 5.50
C PHE A 44 -7.50 4.29 5.45
N ALA A 45 -7.50 3.07 6.00
CA ALA A 45 -6.32 2.20 5.96
C ALA A 45 -6.01 1.77 4.51
N ALA A 46 -7.03 1.47 3.70
CA ALA A 46 -6.88 1.17 2.28
C ALA A 46 -6.33 2.37 1.49
N ALA A 47 -6.73 3.60 1.84
CA ALA A 47 -6.18 4.82 1.26
C ALA A 47 -4.69 4.99 1.58
N TRP A 48 -4.24 4.64 2.79
CA TRP A 48 -2.82 4.60 3.11
C TRP A 48 -2.08 3.55 2.25
N CYS A 49 -2.61 2.32 2.15
CA CYS A 49 -2.02 1.27 1.30
C CYS A 49 -1.87 1.73 -0.16
N ASN A 50 -2.94 2.26 -0.75
CA ASN A 50 -2.95 2.80 -2.11
C ASN A 50 -1.94 3.94 -2.28
N SER A 51 -1.80 4.81 -1.28
CA SER A 51 -0.83 5.91 -1.31
C SER A 51 0.60 5.39 -1.31
N ILE A 52 0.90 4.37 -0.52
CA ILE A 52 2.24 3.74 -0.50
C ILE A 52 2.54 3.01 -1.81
N LEU A 53 1.57 2.28 -2.37
CA LEU A 53 1.72 1.61 -3.68
C LEU A 53 1.95 2.62 -4.81
N GLY A 54 1.19 3.71 -4.82
CA GLY A 54 1.41 4.82 -5.75
C GLY A 54 2.77 5.48 -5.57
N TRP A 55 3.19 5.69 -4.33
CA TRP A 55 4.51 6.24 -4.03
C TRP A 55 5.65 5.32 -4.48
N LEU A 56 5.53 4.01 -4.24
CA LEU A 56 6.49 3.01 -4.70
C LEU A 56 6.66 3.05 -6.22
N ARG A 57 5.55 3.21 -6.95
CA ARG A 57 5.58 3.39 -8.41
C ARG A 57 6.33 4.66 -8.81
N LEU A 58 6.08 5.79 -8.16
CA LEU A 58 6.71 7.07 -8.49
C LEU A 58 8.20 7.11 -8.11
N SER A 59 8.55 6.66 -6.90
CA SER A 59 9.92 6.75 -6.36
C SER A 59 10.81 5.63 -6.89
N CYS A 60 10.31 4.39 -6.92
CA CYS A 60 11.09 3.20 -7.26
C CYS A 60 10.78 2.65 -8.64
N GLY A 61 9.68 3.05 -9.28
CA GLY A 61 9.33 2.59 -10.64
C GLY A 61 8.78 1.17 -10.66
N VAL A 62 8.36 0.65 -9.52
CA VAL A 62 7.76 -0.69 -9.42
C VAL A 62 6.32 -0.59 -9.93
N ASN A 63 6.03 -1.35 -10.98
CA ASN A 63 4.70 -1.51 -11.54
C ASN A 63 4.27 -2.96 -11.39
N TYR A 64 2.96 -3.20 -11.39
CA TYR A 64 2.39 -4.52 -11.33
C TYR A 64 1.21 -4.61 -12.28
N GLU A 65 0.89 -5.84 -12.66
CA GLU A 65 -0.27 -6.18 -13.48
C GLU A 65 -1.07 -7.26 -12.74
N ILE A 66 -2.40 -7.14 -12.75
CA ILE A 66 -3.29 -8.14 -12.18
C ILE A 66 -3.93 -8.87 -13.35
N ALA A 67 -3.68 -10.18 -13.43
CA ALA A 67 -4.26 -11.06 -14.43
C ALA A 67 -5.29 -12.00 -13.79
N GLY A 68 -6.33 -12.39 -14.55
CA GLY A 68 -7.32 -13.36 -14.09
C GLY A 68 -8.36 -12.79 -13.11
N THR A 69 -8.68 -11.50 -13.21
CA THR A 69 -9.76 -10.85 -12.43
C THR A 69 -11.12 -11.50 -12.65
N ASP A 70 -11.32 -12.18 -13.77
CA ASP A 70 -12.55 -12.91 -14.07
C ASP A 70 -12.75 -14.16 -13.18
N ASN A 71 -11.71 -14.59 -12.45
CA ASN A 71 -11.82 -15.68 -11.47
C ASN A 71 -12.35 -15.19 -10.10
N LEU A 72 -12.57 -13.88 -9.94
CA LEU A 72 -13.10 -13.32 -8.70
C LEU A 72 -14.58 -13.69 -8.54
N LEU A 73 -14.92 -14.20 -7.36
CA LEU A 73 -16.27 -14.52 -6.94
C LEU A 73 -16.98 -13.28 -6.39
N GLU A 74 -18.23 -13.06 -6.79
CA GLU A 74 -19.07 -11.97 -6.26
C GLU A 74 -19.59 -12.26 -4.83
N GLN A 75 -19.64 -13.54 -4.46
CA GLN A 75 -20.00 -14.00 -3.12
C GLN A 75 -18.81 -13.97 -2.15
N PRO A 76 -19.06 -13.92 -0.82
CA PRO A 76 -17.98 -14.03 0.17
C PRO A 76 -17.10 -15.26 -0.08
N ALA A 77 -15.81 -15.02 -0.24
CA ALA A 77 -14.83 -16.04 -0.57
C ALA A 77 -13.53 -15.81 0.21
N VAL A 78 -12.74 -16.88 0.34
CA VAL A 78 -11.39 -16.83 0.92
C VAL A 78 -10.40 -16.96 -0.23
N TYR A 79 -9.59 -15.92 -0.45
CA TYR A 79 -8.51 -15.93 -1.42
C TYR A 79 -7.19 -16.23 -0.70
N LEU A 80 -6.47 -17.25 -1.18
CA LEU A 80 -5.18 -17.65 -0.64
C LEU A 80 -4.07 -17.18 -1.59
N SER A 81 -3.05 -16.53 -1.03
CA SER A 81 -1.83 -16.12 -1.74
C SER A 81 -0.61 -16.69 -1.05
N ASN A 82 0.46 -16.93 -1.82
CA ASN A 82 1.79 -17.04 -1.22
C ASN A 82 2.22 -15.70 -0.60
N HIS A 83 3.29 -15.72 0.19
CA HIS A 83 3.87 -14.52 0.80
C HIS A 83 5.28 -14.29 0.24
N GLN A 84 5.37 -13.54 -0.85
CA GLN A 84 6.63 -13.27 -1.56
C GLN A 84 7.27 -11.94 -1.15
N SER A 85 6.47 -10.97 -0.66
CA SER A 85 6.95 -9.64 -0.26
C SER A 85 5.92 -8.86 0.57
N SER A 86 6.36 -7.82 1.27
CA SER A 86 5.45 -6.90 1.97
C SER A 86 4.47 -6.16 1.04
N TRP A 87 4.72 -6.15 -0.27
CA TRP A 87 3.88 -5.50 -1.26
C TRP A 87 2.49 -6.15 -1.35
N GLU A 88 2.40 -7.48 -1.22
CA GLU A 88 1.13 -8.23 -1.28
C GLU A 88 0.19 -7.80 -0.15
N THR A 89 0.73 -7.59 1.06
CA THR A 89 -0.04 -7.11 2.22
C THR A 89 -0.70 -5.76 1.93
N LEU A 90 -0.01 -4.86 1.24
CA LEU A 90 -0.56 -3.55 0.88
C LEU A 90 -1.60 -3.67 -0.23
N LEU A 91 -1.33 -4.46 -1.27
CA LEU A 91 -2.26 -4.63 -2.38
C LEU A 91 -3.55 -5.28 -1.92
N PHE A 92 -3.48 -6.44 -1.25
CA PHE A 92 -4.69 -7.17 -0.84
C PHE A 92 -5.54 -6.42 0.17
N TYR A 93 -4.95 -5.57 1.01
CA TYR A 93 -5.73 -4.71 1.90
C TYR A 93 -6.45 -3.58 1.13
N SER A 94 -5.86 -3.12 0.02
CA SER A 94 -6.39 -2.01 -0.77
C SER A 94 -7.52 -2.39 -1.72
N LEU A 95 -7.65 -3.68 -2.04
CA LEU A 95 -8.70 -4.28 -2.87
C LEU A 95 -9.98 -4.52 -2.04
#